data_AF-A0A6A6PJW2-F1
#
_entry.id   AF-A0A6A6PJW2-F1
#
_cell.length_a   1.000
_cell.length_b   1.000
_cell.length_c   1.000
_cell.angle_alpha   90.00
_cell.angle_beta   90.00
_cell.angle_gamma   90.00
#
_symmetry.space_group_name_H-M   'P 1'
#
loop_
_entity.id
_entity.type
_entity.pdbx_description
1 polymer ?
#
loop_
_entity_poly.entity_id
_entity_poly.type
_entity_poly.pdbx_seq_one_letter_code
_entity_poly.pdbx_strand_id
1 'polypeptide(L)'
;MAKLYTIRASSGAGLGIFTTRPIPAGTVLQTSKPILKLPRNKHDTSPTALQTAFSRLPPEMQQTFLALHDNPALPYTSRLMRIYKSNCFGDEAHAWMWLDFSRCNHSCHPNAEIAEVEDEVGGAKLVAMRALGVGEEVRISYLGPLEDGPGLVRRRFLKETYGFEWE
;
A
#
# COMPACT_ATOMS: atom_id res chain seq x y z
N MET A 1 -4.78 21.72 13.05
CA MET A 1 -5.31 20.45 13.59
C MET A 1 -4.14 19.51 13.87
N ALA A 2 -4.15 18.77 14.97
CA ALA A 2 -3.12 17.76 15.22
C ALA A 2 -3.26 16.62 14.19
N LYS A 3 -2.14 16.17 13.59
CA LYS A 3 -2.14 15.02 12.68
C LYS A 3 -2.72 13.80 13.39
N LEU A 4 -3.54 13.01 12.71
CA LEU A 4 -4.16 11.78 13.25
C LEU A 4 -3.16 10.63 13.41
N TYR A 5 -2.07 10.67 12.65
CA TYR A 5 -1.03 9.66 12.64
C TYR A 5 0.36 10.25 12.40
N THR A 6 1.38 9.43 12.65
CA THR A 6 2.78 9.66 12.28
C THR A 6 3.37 8.42 11.60
N ILE A 7 4.43 8.59 10.83
CA ILE A 7 5.22 7.49 10.26
C ILE A 7 6.41 7.24 11.17
N ARG A 8 6.63 5.99 11.57
CA ARG A 8 7.79 5.57 12.37
C ARG A 8 8.18 4.14 12.03
N ALA A 9 9.30 3.68 12.58
CA ALA A 9 9.74 2.29 12.43
C ALA A 9 8.67 1.31 12.96
N SER A 10 8.43 0.24 12.20
CA SER A 10 7.58 -0.88 12.57
C SER A 10 8.44 -2.13 12.75
N SER A 11 8.16 -2.90 13.80
CA SER A 11 8.94 -4.09 14.15
C SER A 11 8.83 -5.13 13.03
N GLY A 12 9.95 -5.44 12.37
CA GLY A 12 10.00 -6.45 11.29
C GLY A 12 9.41 -6.01 9.95
N ALA A 13 8.83 -4.81 9.84
CA ALA A 13 8.12 -4.35 8.64
C ALA A 13 8.61 -2.98 8.11
N GLY A 14 9.80 -2.54 8.52
CA GLY A 14 10.39 -1.28 8.05
C GLY A 14 9.69 -0.06 8.66
N LEU A 15 8.86 0.64 7.88
CA LEU A 15 8.10 1.80 8.34
C LEU A 15 6.61 1.46 8.41
N GLY A 16 5.88 2.12 9.32
CA GLY A 16 4.45 1.97 9.47
C GLY A 16 3.75 3.28 9.84
N ILE A 17 2.43 3.31 9.70
CA ILE A 17 1.57 4.40 10.14
C ILE A 17 1.05 4.11 11.54
N PHE A 18 1.18 5.07 12.46
CA PHE A 18 0.76 4.92 13.84
C PHE A 18 -0.08 6.09 14.31
N THR A 19 -1.19 5.81 15.00
CA THR A 19 -2.10 6.82 15.53
C THR A 19 -1.41 7.69 16.59
N THR A 20 -1.75 8.98 16.62
CA THR A 20 -1.22 9.94 17.62
C THR A 20 -2.19 10.21 18.76
N ARG A 21 -3.42 9.73 18.64
CA ARG A 21 -4.54 9.90 19.59
C ARG A 21 -5.57 8.79 19.39
N PRO A 22 -6.55 8.64 20.31
CA PRO A 22 -7.65 7.70 20.08
C PRO A 22 -8.43 8.07 18.81
N ILE A 23 -8.73 7.07 17.98
CA ILE A 23 -9.45 7.22 16.72
C ILE A 23 -10.75 6.41 16.81
N PRO A 24 -11.93 7.04 16.68
CA PRO A 24 -13.20 6.32 16.58
C PRO A 24 -13.31 5.47 15.31
N ALA A 25 -14.11 4.41 15.35
CA ALA A 25 -14.48 3.63 14.16
C ALA A 25 -15.12 4.53 13.08
N GLY A 26 -14.88 4.22 11.81
CA GLY A 26 -15.35 5.00 10.66
C GLY A 26 -14.60 6.30 10.39
N THR A 27 -13.60 6.65 11.21
CA THR A 27 -12.81 7.87 10.98
C THR A 27 -11.96 7.74 9.72
N VAL A 28 -12.05 8.73 8.83
CA VAL A 28 -11.13 8.89 7.69
C VAL A 28 -9.80 9.42 8.21
N LEU A 29 -8.77 8.58 8.18
CA LEU A 29 -7.40 8.91 8.62
C LEU A 29 -6.66 9.76 7.59
N GLN A 30 -6.88 9.47 6.30
CA GLN A 30 -6.24 10.15 5.17
C GLN A 30 -7.12 10.00 3.92
N THR A 31 -7.23 11.07 3.13
CA THR A 31 -7.75 11.03 1.76
C THR A 31 -6.58 11.31 0.83
N SER A 32 -6.39 10.49 -0.21
CA SER A 32 -5.25 10.64 -1.11
C SER A 32 -5.64 10.41 -2.56
N LYS A 33 -4.91 11.08 -3.46
CA LYS A 33 -4.96 10.85 -4.90
C LYS A 33 -3.71 10.06 -5.32
N PRO A 34 -3.83 9.14 -6.29
CA PRO A 34 -2.72 8.33 -6.72
C PRO A 34 -1.76 9.21 -7.50
N ILE A 35 -0.47 9.03 -7.26
CA ILE A 35 0.57 9.71 -8.03
C ILE A 35 0.73 9.06 -9.42
N LEU A 36 0.32 7.80 -9.56
CA LEU A 36 0.32 7.05 -10.81
C LEU A 36 -0.97 6.23 -10.92
N LYS A 37 -1.60 6.24 -12.10
CA LYS A 37 -2.65 5.30 -12.51
C LYS A 37 -2.19 4.69 -13.83
N LEU A 38 -1.91 3.38 -13.83
CA LEU A 38 -1.37 2.66 -14.97
C LEU A 38 -2.30 1.52 -15.38
N PRO A 39 -2.50 1.27 -16.68
CA PRO A 39 -3.27 0.12 -17.13
C PRO A 39 -2.51 -1.18 -16.83
N ARG A 40 -3.28 -2.24 -16.60
CA ARG A 40 -2.79 -3.62 -16.48
C ARG A 40 -3.24 -4.43 -17.69
N ASN A 41 -2.37 -5.32 -18.14
CA ASN A 41 -2.68 -6.35 -19.13
C ASN A 41 -2.39 -7.70 -18.49
N LYS A 42 -3.41 -8.56 -18.35
CA LYS A 42 -3.31 -9.85 -17.64
C LYS A 42 -2.68 -9.69 -16.24
N HIS A 43 -3.16 -8.71 -15.48
CA HIS A 43 -2.66 -8.36 -14.15
C HIS A 43 -1.20 -7.84 -14.10
N ASP A 44 -0.58 -7.48 -15.22
CA ASP A 44 0.77 -6.92 -15.22
C ASP A 44 0.86 -5.52 -15.85
N THR A 45 1.84 -4.74 -15.43
CA THR A 45 2.07 -3.37 -15.89
C THR A 45 3.36 -3.31 -16.68
N SER A 46 3.31 -2.67 -17.86
CA SER A 46 4.48 -2.52 -18.72
C SER A 46 5.62 -1.76 -18.00
N PRO A 47 6.86 -2.29 -17.99
CA PRO A 47 8.01 -1.58 -17.46
C PRO A 47 8.24 -0.21 -18.09
N THR A 48 8.03 -0.10 -19.41
CA THR A 48 8.17 1.17 -20.15
C THR A 48 7.10 2.17 -19.74
N ALA A 49 5.86 1.72 -19.51
CA ALA A 49 4.78 2.59 -19.06
C ALA A 49 5.08 3.14 -17.65
N LEU A 50 5.53 2.27 -16.73
CA LEU A 50 5.94 2.67 -15.39
C LEU A 50 7.10 3.68 -15.43
N GLN A 51 8.16 3.39 -16.20
CA GLN A 51 9.32 4.28 -16.30
C GLN A 51 8.94 5.66 -16.87
N THR A 52 8.08 5.69 -17.88
CA THR A 52 7.61 6.94 -18.51
C THR A 52 6.74 7.76 -17.56
N ALA A 53 5.86 7.10 -16.79
CA ALA A 53 5.01 7.79 -15.85
C ALA A 53 5.81 8.29 -14.63
N PHE A 54 6.75 7.48 -14.13
CA PHE A 54 7.65 7.86 -13.05
C PHE A 54 8.52 9.07 -13.39
N SER A 55 9.09 9.13 -14.60
CA SER A 55 9.97 10.24 -15.00
C SER A 55 9.24 11.59 -15.12
N ARG A 56 7.91 11.57 -15.23
CA ARG A 56 7.05 12.76 -15.27
C ARG A 56 6.62 13.24 -13.88
N LEU A 57 6.87 12.46 -12.83
CA LEU A 57 6.57 12.87 -11.47
C LEU A 57 7.50 14.01 -11.03
N PRO A 58 7.01 14.94 -10.18
CA PRO A 58 7.88 15.89 -9.50
C PRO A 58 9.02 15.19 -8.73
N PRO A 59 10.22 15.79 -8.64
CA PRO A 59 11.38 15.17 -7.97
C PRO A 59 11.09 14.70 -6.54
N GLU A 60 10.31 15.44 -5.76
CA GLU A 60 9.93 15.09 -4.39
C GLU A 60 9.07 13.81 -4.33
N MET A 61 8.19 13.60 -5.31
CA MET A 61 7.40 12.38 -5.42
C MET A 61 8.25 11.20 -5.88
N GLN A 62 9.20 11.43 -6.81
CA GLN A 62 10.17 10.41 -7.22
C GLN A 62 11.02 9.94 -6.02
N GLN A 63 11.53 10.87 -5.22
CA GLN A 63 12.30 10.54 -4.02
C GLN A 63 11.47 9.75 -3.01
N THR A 64 10.24 10.19 -2.76
CA THR A 64 9.34 9.50 -1.83
C THR A 64 8.99 8.09 -2.32
N PHE A 65 8.73 7.94 -3.62
CA PHE A 65 8.52 6.64 -4.26
C PHE A 65 9.75 5.74 -4.09
N LEU A 66 10.95 6.24 -4.40
CA LEU A 66 12.19 5.45 -4.32
C LEU A 66 12.57 5.07 -2.87
N ALA A 67 11.98 5.73 -1.88
CA ALA A 67 12.10 5.42 -0.45
C ALA A 67 11.01 4.46 0.05
N LEU A 68 10.12 3.96 -0.81
CA LEU A 68 9.21 2.85 -0.50
C LEU A 68 9.97 1.52 -0.43
N HIS A 69 9.29 0.48 0.04
CA HIS A 69 9.89 -0.84 0.19
C HIS A 69 10.33 -1.41 -1.17
N ASP A 70 11.62 -1.76 -1.31
CA ASP A 70 12.16 -2.53 -2.43
C ASP A 70 12.30 -4.00 -1.99
N ASN A 71 11.56 -4.91 -2.64
CA ASN A 71 11.68 -6.34 -2.39
C ASN A 71 12.62 -6.97 -3.44
N PRO A 72 13.92 -7.17 -3.14
CA PRO A 72 14.89 -7.73 -4.08
C PRO A 72 14.64 -9.21 -4.43
N ALA A 73 13.76 -9.92 -3.71
CA ALA A 73 13.41 -11.30 -4.01
C ALA A 73 12.48 -11.41 -5.24
N LEU A 74 11.82 -10.31 -5.66
CA LEU A 74 10.99 -10.31 -6.85
C LEU A 74 11.83 -10.48 -8.13
N PRO A 75 11.34 -11.20 -9.15
CA PRO A 75 12.07 -11.52 -10.37
C PRO A 75 12.18 -10.34 -11.37
N TYR A 76 12.33 -9.11 -10.88
CA TYR A 76 12.47 -7.90 -11.69
C TYR A 76 13.85 -7.29 -11.52
N THR A 77 14.55 -7.08 -12.65
CA THR A 77 15.88 -6.43 -12.67
C THR A 77 15.80 -4.96 -12.26
N SER A 78 14.73 -4.27 -12.66
CA SER A 78 14.52 -2.85 -12.34
C SER A 78 14.09 -2.65 -10.88
N ARG A 79 14.88 -1.86 -10.13
CA ARG A 79 14.51 -1.39 -8.78
C ARG A 79 13.16 -0.65 -8.78
N LEU A 80 12.91 0.15 -9.81
CA LEU A 80 11.65 0.88 -9.94
C LEU A 80 10.46 -0.10 -10.00
N MET A 81 10.59 -1.19 -10.75
CA MET A 81 9.54 -2.20 -10.87
C MET A 81 9.33 -2.99 -9.58
N ARG A 82 10.41 -3.35 -8.86
CA ARG A 82 10.27 -4.05 -7.57
C ARG A 82 9.56 -3.20 -6.53
N ILE A 83 9.95 -1.93 -6.42
CA ILE A 83 9.26 -0.97 -5.54
C ILE A 83 7.79 -0.83 -5.97
N TYR A 84 7.53 -0.65 -7.27
CA TYR A 84 6.18 -0.54 -7.77
C TYR A 84 5.33 -1.76 -7.38
N LYS A 85 5.82 -2.97 -7.64
CA LYS A 85 5.08 -4.22 -7.40
C LYS A 85 4.78 -4.49 -5.94
N SER A 86 5.68 -4.09 -5.03
CA SER A 86 5.46 -4.28 -3.59
C SER A 86 4.56 -3.22 -2.95
N ASN A 87 4.24 -2.13 -3.64
CA ASN A 87 3.55 -0.99 -3.03
C ASN A 87 2.33 -0.51 -3.83
N CYS A 88 2.14 -0.97 -5.07
CA CYS A 88 0.97 -0.61 -5.86
C CYS A 88 -0.26 -1.36 -5.38
N PHE A 89 -1.39 -0.68 -5.55
CA PHE A 89 -2.72 -1.22 -5.37
C PHE A 89 -3.33 -1.42 -6.75
N GLY A 90 -4.30 -2.29 -6.93
CA GLY A 90 -4.87 -2.46 -8.27
C GLY A 90 -5.93 -3.53 -8.36
N ASP A 91 -6.74 -3.40 -9.39
CA ASP A 91 -7.73 -4.37 -9.82
C ASP A 91 -7.21 -5.12 -11.06
N GLU A 92 -8.11 -5.73 -11.84
CA GLU A 92 -7.74 -6.44 -13.06
C GLU A 92 -7.28 -5.52 -14.20
N ALA A 93 -7.76 -4.28 -14.25
CA ALA A 93 -7.61 -3.34 -15.36
C ALA A 93 -6.59 -2.23 -15.08
N HIS A 94 -6.41 -1.84 -13.83
CA HIS A 94 -5.59 -0.71 -13.43
C HIS A 94 -4.80 -1.01 -12.17
N ALA A 95 -3.69 -0.29 -12.02
CA ALA A 95 -2.95 -0.21 -10.80
C ALA A 95 -2.63 1.24 -10.45
N TRP A 96 -2.75 1.54 -9.18
CA TRP A 96 -2.58 2.84 -8.58
C TRP A 96 -1.40 2.84 -7.61
N MET A 97 -0.70 3.96 -7.56
CA MET A 97 0.35 4.20 -6.58
C MET A 97 -0.07 5.36 -5.67
N TRP A 98 -0.33 5.06 -4.41
CA TRP A 98 -0.53 6.08 -3.36
C TRP A 98 0.63 6.03 -2.38
N LEU A 99 1.43 7.10 -2.34
CA LEU A 99 2.62 7.15 -1.48
C LEU A 99 2.28 7.00 0.00
N ASP A 100 1.17 7.60 0.44
CA ASP A 100 0.72 7.55 1.83
C ASP A 100 0.28 6.14 2.22
N PHE A 101 -0.56 5.50 1.40
CA PHE A 101 -1.14 4.19 1.69
C PHE A 101 -0.11 3.06 1.57
N SER A 102 0.92 3.25 0.74
CA SER A 102 2.06 2.33 0.62
C SER A 102 2.88 2.18 1.90
N ARG A 103 2.60 2.97 2.95
CA ARG A 103 3.23 2.85 4.27
C ARG A 103 2.40 2.03 5.27
N CYS A 104 1.20 1.60 4.90
CA CYS A 104 0.39 0.72 5.74
C CYS A 104 0.92 -0.71 5.63
N ASN A 105 1.24 -1.33 6.77
CA ASN A 105 1.67 -2.72 6.81
C ASN A 105 0.49 -3.70 6.74
N HIS A 106 0.79 -4.94 6.39
CA HIS A 106 -0.20 -6.00 6.32
C HIS A 106 -0.74 -6.42 7.69
N SER A 107 -2.01 -6.78 7.76
CA SER A 107 -2.57 -7.67 8.78
C SER A 107 -3.65 -8.54 8.16
N CYS A 108 -3.67 -9.82 8.51
CA CYS A 108 -4.77 -10.73 8.21
C CYS A 108 -6.08 -10.40 8.96
N HIS A 109 -5.98 -9.60 10.03
CA HIS A 109 -7.12 -9.01 10.74
C HIS A 109 -6.89 -7.49 10.77
N PRO A 110 -7.11 -6.79 9.65
CA PRO A 110 -6.79 -5.38 9.54
C PRO A 110 -7.68 -4.53 10.45
N ASN A 111 -7.17 -3.36 10.82
CA ASN A 111 -7.91 -2.38 11.62
C ASN A 111 -8.27 -1.12 10.81
N ALA A 112 -7.85 -1.07 9.55
CA ALA A 112 -8.23 -0.06 8.58
C ALA A 112 -8.39 -0.66 7.18
N GLU A 113 -9.15 0.03 6.34
CA GLU A 113 -9.37 -0.33 4.94
C GLU A 113 -9.09 0.86 4.02
N ILE A 114 -8.82 0.56 2.76
CA ILE A 114 -8.76 1.55 1.68
C ILE A 114 -10.12 1.55 0.99
N ALA A 115 -10.90 2.60 1.20
CA ALA A 115 -12.17 2.82 0.53
C ALA A 115 -11.95 3.70 -0.70
N GLU A 116 -12.11 3.12 -1.89
CA GLU A 116 -12.04 3.85 -3.15
C GLU A 116 -13.17 4.88 -3.25
N VAL A 117 -12.87 6.03 -3.84
CA VAL A 117 -13.84 7.06 -4.17
C VAL A 117 -14.12 6.93 -5.66
N GLU A 118 -15.39 6.84 -6.02
CA GLU A 118 -15.82 6.88 -7.42
C GLU A 118 -15.52 8.26 -8.01
N ASP A 119 -14.32 8.39 -8.59
CA ASP A 119 -13.91 9.53 -9.39
C ASP A 119 -13.02 9.06 -10.56
N GLU A 120 -12.87 9.89 -11.59
CA GLU A 120 -12.09 9.51 -12.79
C GLU A 120 -10.61 9.25 -12.50
N VAL A 121 -10.08 9.86 -11.43
CA VAL A 121 -8.66 9.88 -11.07
C VAL A 121 -8.28 8.67 -10.21
N GLY A 122 -9.27 8.02 -9.59
CA GLY A 122 -9.10 6.96 -8.61
C GLY A 122 -8.68 7.52 -7.26
N GLY A 123 -9.41 8.46 -6.67
CA GLY A 123 -9.21 8.87 -5.28
C GLY A 123 -9.50 7.73 -4.30
N ALA A 124 -8.89 7.75 -3.11
CA ALA A 124 -9.20 6.77 -2.06
C ALA A 124 -9.02 7.34 -0.66
N LYS A 125 -9.63 6.68 0.32
CA LYS A 125 -9.63 7.04 1.74
C LYS A 125 -9.10 5.87 2.56
N LEU A 126 -8.19 6.15 3.49
CA LEU A 126 -7.83 5.22 4.56
C LEU A 126 -8.80 5.40 5.73
N VAL A 127 -9.60 4.39 6.03
CA VAL A 127 -10.68 4.46 7.02
C VAL A 127 -10.43 3.47 8.15
N ALA A 128 -10.56 3.92 9.40
CA ALA A 128 -10.48 3.04 10.56
C ALA A 128 -11.74 2.14 10.64
N MET A 129 -11.57 0.82 10.61
CA MET A 129 -12.68 -0.14 10.66
C MET A 129 -13.21 -0.36 12.08
N ARG A 130 -12.41 -0.02 13.10
CA ARG A 130 -12.77 -0.07 14.51
C ARG A 130 -12.12 1.09 15.26
N ALA A 131 -12.43 1.23 16.54
CA ALA A 131 -11.69 2.17 17.39
C ALA A 131 -10.21 1.76 17.48
N LEU A 132 -9.30 2.74 17.38
CA LEU A 132 -7.85 2.56 17.51
C LEU A 132 -7.33 3.31 18.74
N GLY A 133 -6.44 2.67 19.48
CA GLY A 133 -5.74 3.28 20.61
C GLY A 133 -4.67 4.29 20.18
N VAL A 134 -4.04 4.97 21.14
CA VAL A 134 -2.89 5.85 20.88
C VAL A 134 -1.65 5.01 20.57
N GLY A 135 -0.92 5.35 19.51
CA GLY A 135 0.29 4.63 19.12
C GLY A 135 0.03 3.25 18.52
N GLU A 136 -1.23 2.91 18.23
CA GLU A 136 -1.57 1.69 17.52
C GLU A 136 -1.17 1.81 16.05
N GLU A 137 -0.64 0.72 15.48
CA GLU A 137 -0.30 0.69 14.05
C GLU A 137 -1.56 0.53 13.21
N VAL A 138 -1.69 1.36 12.17
CA VAL A 138 -2.74 1.24 11.16
C VAL A 138 -2.29 0.21 10.13
N ARG A 139 -3.03 -0.88 10.03
CA ARG A 139 -2.72 -2.02 9.15
C ARG A 139 -3.91 -2.35 8.25
N ILE A 140 -3.60 -2.66 7.00
CA ILE A 140 -4.56 -3.01 5.95
C ILE A 140 -4.34 -4.47 5.52
N SER A 141 -5.29 -5.06 4.80
CA SER A 141 -5.05 -6.33 4.10
C SER A 141 -4.29 -6.09 2.79
N TYR A 142 -3.35 -6.98 2.48
CA TYR A 142 -2.68 -7.02 1.17
C TYR A 142 -3.29 -8.11 0.27
N LEU A 143 -4.23 -8.88 0.82
CA LEU A 143 -4.79 -10.05 0.18
C LEU A 143 -5.97 -9.60 -0.68
N GLY A 144 -6.01 -10.07 -1.92
CA GLY A 144 -7.19 -9.99 -2.75
C GLY A 144 -8.20 -11.10 -2.40
N PRO A 145 -9.37 -11.11 -3.06
CA PRO A 145 -10.42 -12.08 -2.79
C PRO A 145 -9.99 -13.55 -2.98
N LEU A 146 -9.01 -13.82 -3.85
CA LEU A 146 -8.51 -15.17 -4.11
C LEU A 146 -7.48 -15.62 -3.06
N GLU A 147 -6.72 -14.66 -2.52
CA GLU A 147 -5.66 -14.91 -1.56
C GLU A 147 -6.19 -14.94 -0.12
N ASP A 148 -7.31 -14.28 0.15
CA ASP A 148 -7.97 -14.24 1.47
C ASP A 148 -8.74 -15.54 1.77
N GLY A 149 -7.97 -16.63 1.88
CA GLY A 149 -8.46 -17.98 2.12
C GLY A 149 -7.70 -18.70 3.24
N PRO A 150 -7.55 -20.04 3.15
CA PRO A 150 -6.84 -20.83 4.15
C PRO A 150 -5.45 -20.27 4.45
N GLY A 151 -4.98 -20.42 5.70
CA GLY A 151 -3.71 -19.84 6.15
C GLY A 151 -2.50 -20.20 5.30
N LEU A 152 -2.47 -21.38 4.66
CA LEU A 152 -1.41 -21.76 3.73
C LEU A 152 -1.40 -20.92 2.45
N VAL A 153 -2.58 -20.58 1.91
CA VAL A 153 -2.71 -19.73 0.71
C VAL A 153 -2.20 -18.32 1.02
N ARG A 154 -2.67 -17.74 2.13
CA ARG A 154 -2.25 -16.42 2.60
C ARG A 154 -0.74 -16.34 2.80
N ARG A 155 -0.15 -17.25 3.59
CA ARG A 155 1.29 -17.26 3.86
C ARG A 155 2.12 -17.43 2.59
N ARG A 156 1.70 -18.32 1.70
CA ARG A 156 2.38 -18.53 0.42
C ARG A 156 2.39 -17.25 -0.40
N PHE A 157 1.24 -16.59 -0.56
CA PHE A 157 1.13 -15.35 -1.29
C PHE A 157 1.98 -14.22 -0.68
N LEU A 158 1.90 -14.04 0.65
CA LEU A 158 2.69 -13.03 1.35
C LEU A 158 4.20 -13.25 1.18
N LYS A 159 4.64 -14.51 1.25
CA LYS A 159 6.04 -14.88 1.05
C LYS A 159 6.50 -14.65 -0.39
N GLU A 160 5.73 -15.11 -1.38
CA GLU A 160 6.07 -15.02 -2.79
C GLU A 160 6.04 -13.56 -3.30
N THR A 161 5.10 -12.74 -2.83
CA THR A 161 4.90 -11.36 -3.31
C THR A 161 5.64 -10.31 -2.48
N TYR A 162 5.64 -10.46 -1.15
CA TYR A 162 6.16 -9.44 -0.23
C TYR A 162 7.37 -9.91 0.58
N GLY A 163 7.78 -11.17 0.47
CA GLY A 163 9.03 -11.66 1.07
C GLY A 163 8.97 -11.84 2.59
N PHE A 164 7.79 -11.84 3.21
CA PHE A 164 7.63 -12.10 4.65
C PHE A 164 6.60 -13.19 4.91
N GLU A 165 6.75 -13.85 6.06
CA GLU A 165 5.74 -14.75 6.60
C GLU A 165 5.01 -14.01 7.72
N TRP A 166 3.68 -14.01 7.66
CA TRP A 166 2.83 -13.49 8.74
C TRP A 166 2.34 -14.65 9.59
N GLU A 167 2.43 -14.51 10.91
CA GLU A 167 1.95 -15.49 11.90
C GLU A 167 0.41 -15.47 12.02
#